data_AF-A0A8J7AR69-F1
#
_entry.id   AF-A0A8J7AR69-F1
#
_cell.length_a   1.000
_cell.length_b   1.000
_cell.length_c   1.000
_cell.angle_alpha   90.00
_cell.angle_beta   90.00
_cell.angle_gamma   90.00
#
_symmetry.space_group_name_H-M   'P 1'
#
loop_
_entity.id
_entity.type
_entity.pdbx_description
1 polymer ?
#
loop_
_entity_poly.entity_id
_entity_poly.type
_entity_poly.pdbx_seq_one_letter_code
_entity_poly.pdbx_strand_id
1 'polypeptide(L)' 'MNNQPNQKSYTQQEAPCLICGSQNFVWGRTVGESASQWVYFRADGAGWGEGEKLQARKCTDCGNVQLFT' A
#
# COMPACT_ATOMS: atom_id res chain seq x y z
N MET A 1 -6.31 -22.90 -29.30
CA MET A 1 -5.25 -22.01 -28.75
C MET A 1 -5.86 -21.27 -27.58
N ASN A 2 -5.69 -21.78 -26.36
CA ASN A 2 -6.24 -21.16 -25.15
C ASN A 2 -5.18 -20.22 -24.58
N ASN A 3 -5.17 -18.97 -25.05
CA ASN A 3 -4.39 -17.91 -24.43
C ASN A 3 -5.11 -17.45 -23.17
N GLN A 4 -5.05 -18.26 -22.10
CA GLN A 4 -5.30 -17.72 -20.77
C GLN A 4 -4.12 -16.80 -20.44
N PRO A 5 -4.33 -15.48 -20.23
CA PRO A 5 -3.26 -14.61 -19.77
C PRO A 5 -2.79 -15.19 -18.45
N ASN A 6 -1.51 -15.55 -18.43
CA ASN A 6 -0.81 -16.09 -17.28
C ASN A 6 -1.05 -15.12 -16.11
N GLN A 7 -1.97 -15.45 -15.21
CA GLN A 7 -2.29 -14.63 -14.05
C GLN A 7 -1.10 -14.72 -13.10
N LYS A 8 -0.04 -13.96 -13.40
CA LYS A 8 1.00 -13.66 -12.43
C LYS A 8 0.29 -13.01 -11.25
N SER A 9 0.22 -13.73 -10.14
CA SER A 9 -0.16 -13.20 -8.84
C SER A 9 0.88 -12.16 -8.44
N TYR A 10 0.72 -10.93 -8.92
CA TYR A 10 1.48 -9.80 -8.41
C TYR A 10 1.11 -9.67 -6.93
N THR A 11 2.12 -9.58 -6.07
CA THR A 11 1.85 -9.15 -4.70
C THR A 11 1.16 -7.77 -4.78
N GLN A 12 0.25 -7.44 -3.87
CA GLN A 12 -0.46 -6.14 -3.93
C GLN A 12 0.51 -4.94 -3.97
N GLN A 13 1.73 -5.13 -3.44
CA GLN A 13 2.83 -4.16 -3.46
C GLN A 13 3.51 -4.01 -4.83
N GLU A 14 3.33 -4.95 -5.75
CA GLU A 14 3.84 -4.93 -7.13
C GLU A 14 2.78 -4.54 -8.15
N ALA A 15 1.50 -4.47 -7.74
CA ALA A 15 0.41 -4.08 -8.62
C ALA A 15 0.62 -2.64 -9.14
N PRO A 16 0.22 -2.32 -10.39
CA PRO A 16 0.23 -0.96 -10.91
C PRO A 16 -0.67 -0.01 -10.11
N CYS A 17 -0.53 1.29 -10.34
CA CYS A 17 -1.34 2.30 -9.69
C CYS A 17 -2.79 2.14 -10.13
N LEU A 18 -3.73 2.00 -9.18
CA LEU A 18 -5.14 1.76 -9.49
C LEU A 18 -5.82 2.93 -10.23
N ILE A 19 -5.23 4.12 -10.17
CA ILE A 19 -5.80 5.34 -10.78
C ILE A 19 -5.31 5.55 -12.21
N CYS A 20 -4.03 5.33 -12.50
CA CYS A 20 -3.42 5.65 -13.80
C CYS A 20 -2.65 4.51 -14.47
N GLY A 21 -2.53 3.35 -13.83
CA GLY A 21 -1.78 2.19 -14.35
C GLY A 21 -0.26 2.33 -14.31
N SER A 22 0.29 3.42 -13.76
CA SER A 22 1.73 3.61 -13.62
C SER A 22 2.37 2.59 -12.67
N GLN A 23 3.64 2.29 -12.92
CA GLN A 23 4.50 1.49 -12.03
C GLN A 23 5.54 2.34 -11.28
N ASN A 24 5.50 3.67 -11.44
CA ASN A 24 6.44 4.60 -10.81
C ASN A 24 5.95 5.00 -9.41
N PHE A 25 6.69 4.59 -8.40
CA PHE A 25 6.34 4.84 -6.99
C PHE A 25 7.55 5.25 -6.16
N VAL A 26 7.28 6.05 -5.14
CA VAL A 26 8.19 6.25 -4.00
C VAL A 26 7.56 5.61 -2.77
N TRP A 27 8.32 4.72 -2.13
CA TRP A 27 7.93 4.10 -0.86
C TRP A 27 8.24 5.00 0.32
N GLY A 28 7.39 4.92 1.34
CA GLY A 28 7.54 5.64 2.58
C GLY A 28 6.76 4.98 3.71
N ARG A 29 6.97 5.53 4.90
CA ARG A 29 6.15 5.20 6.07
C ARG A 29 5.04 6.21 6.25
N THR A 30 3.90 5.76 6.78
CA THR A 30 2.95 6.68 7.38
C THR A 30 3.51 7.14 8.73
N VAL A 31 3.40 8.44 9.02
CA VAL A 31 3.87 9.04 10.28
C VAL A 31 2.70 9.73 10.97
N GLY A 32 2.63 9.59 12.29
CA GLY A 32 1.65 10.26 13.14
C GLY A 32 2.11 11.66 13.55
N GLU A 33 1.91 12.00 14.82
CA GLU A 33 2.26 13.31 15.38
C GLU A 33 3.77 13.58 15.43
N SER A 34 4.58 12.53 15.31
CA SER A 34 6.03 12.62 15.22
C SER A 34 6.60 11.72 14.13
N ALA A 35 7.79 12.06 13.62
CA ALA A 35 8.45 11.28 12.59
C ALA A 35 8.78 9.84 13.03
N SER A 36 8.92 9.56 14.33
CA SER A 36 9.17 8.22 14.86
C SER A 36 7.89 7.42 15.13
N GLN A 37 6.72 8.08 15.17
CA GLN A 37 5.44 7.44 15.44
C GLN A 37 4.84 6.84 14.17
N TRP A 38 4.59 5.53 14.20
CA TRP A 38 3.88 4.83 13.13
C TRP A 38 2.37 5.02 13.25
N VAL A 39 1.70 5.12 12.11
CA VAL A 39 0.24 4.91 12.03
C VAL A 39 -0.01 3.41 11.88
N TYR A 40 -1.06 2.91 12.52
CA TYR A 40 -1.45 1.51 12.47
C TYR A 40 -2.86 1.39 11.88
N PHE A 41 -3.07 0.38 11.05
CA PHE A 41 -4.41 -0.12 10.80
C PHE A 41 -4.86 -0.90 12.04
N ARG A 42 -6.06 -0.59 12.51
CA ARG A 42 -6.68 -1.31 13.63
C ARG A 42 -8.15 -1.49 13.31
N ALA A 43 -8.61 -2.73 13.35
CA ALA A 43 -10.02 -3.04 13.18
C ALA A 43 -10.84 -2.52 14.37
N ASP A 44 -12.11 -2.26 14.13
CA ASP A 44 -13.04 -1.86 15.19
C ASP A 44 -13.12 -2.96 16.26
N GLY A 45 -13.02 -2.56 17.53
CA GLY A 45 -13.02 -3.47 18.68
C GLY A 45 -11.69 -4.16 18.98
N ALA A 46 -10.66 -3.99 18.15
CA ALA A 46 -9.34 -4.57 18.41
C ALA A 46 -8.64 -3.90 19.62
N GLY A 47 -7.93 -4.73 20.37
CA GLY A 47 -7.20 -4.34 21.57
C GLY A 47 -5.96 -3.49 21.31
N TRP A 48 -5.35 -3.01 22.39
CA TRP A 48 -4.04 -2.37 22.31
C TRP A 48 -2.98 -3.40 21.89
N GLY A 49 -2.26 -3.12 20.80
CA GLY A 49 -1.23 -4.01 20.27
C GLY A 49 -1.68 -4.92 19.12
N GLU A 50 -2.97 -4.97 18.80
CA GLU A 50 -3.53 -5.79 17.71
C GLU A 50 -3.57 -5.07 16.35
N GLY A 51 -2.81 -3.99 16.19
CA GLY A 51 -2.75 -3.21 14.95
C GLY A 51 -1.55 -3.56 14.08
N GLU A 52 -1.65 -3.30 12.78
CA GLU A 52 -0.57 -3.50 11.80
C GLU A 52 0.02 -2.16 11.35
N LYS A 53 1.35 -2.07 11.23
CA LYS A 53 2.01 -0.83 10.80
C LYS A 53 1.63 -0.50 9.37
N LEU A 54 1.19 0.73 9.13
CA LEU A 54 0.86 1.16 7.78
C LEU A 54 2.09 1.69 7.06
N GLN A 55 2.46 1.02 5.98
CA GLN A 55 3.35 1.55 4.96
C GLN A 55 2.54 2.28 3.89
N ALA A 56 3.21 3.16 3.16
CA ALA A 56 2.60 3.86 2.04
C ALA A 56 3.55 3.90 0.85
N ARG A 57 2.98 3.96 -0.35
CA ARG A 57 3.71 4.41 -1.53
C ARG A 57 2.93 5.48 -2.24
N LYS A 58 3.63 6.45 -2.81
CA LYS A 58 3.03 7.51 -3.63
C LYS A 58 3.38 7.26 -5.09
N CYS A 59 2.37 7.18 -5.96
CA CYS A 59 2.57 7.20 -7.40
C CYS A 59 3.11 8.57 -7.82
N THR A 60 4.26 8.61 -8.49
CA THR A 60 4.88 9.88 -8.90
C THR A 60 4.14 10.56 -10.03
N ASP A 61 3.40 9.80 -10.84
CA ASP A 61 2.81 10.32 -12.08
C ASP A 61 1.44 10.95 -11.85
N CYS A 62 0.63 10.39 -10.93
CA CYS A 62 -0.70 10.92 -10.61
C CYS A 62 -0.86 11.37 -9.15
N GLY A 63 0.16 11.19 -8.31
CA GLY A 63 0.12 11.58 -6.90
C GLY A 63 -0.70 10.67 -5.98
N ASN A 64 -1.34 9.62 -6.50
CA ASN A 64 -2.13 8.69 -5.69
C ASN A 64 -1.28 8.04 -4.59
N VAL A 65 -1.75 8.09 -3.34
CA VAL A 65 -1.12 7.44 -2.18
C VAL A 65 -1.86 6.14 -1.89
N GLN A 66 -1.12 5.05 -1.80
CA GLN A 66 -1.66 3.72 -1.50
C GLN A 66 -1.09 3.25 -0.17
N LEU A 67 -1.95 2.66 0.66
CA LEU A 67 -1.61 2.15 1.99
C LEU A 67 -1.50 0.63 1.98
N PHE A 68 -0.55 0.11 2.76
CA PHE A 68 -0.24 -1.32 2.87
C PHE A 68 0.01 -1.67 4.33
N THR A 69 -0.39 -2.88 4.74
CA THR A 69 0.06 -3.51 5.98
C THR A 69 1.09 -4.60 5.70
#